data_AF-A0A7C4VNR8-F1
#
_entry.id   AF-A0A7C4VNR8-F1
#
_cell.length_a   1.000
_cell.length_b   1.000
_cell.length_c   1.000
_cell.angle_alpha   90.00
_cell.angle_beta   90.00
_cell.angle_gamma   90.00
#
_symmetry.space_group_name_H-M   'P 1'
#
loop_
_entity.id
_entity.type
_entity.pdbx_description
1 polymer ?
#
loop_
_entity_poly.entity_id
_entity_poly.type
_entity_poly.pdbx_seq_one_letter_code
_entity_poly.pdbx_strand_id
1 'polypeptide(L)'
;MEYANCNRDYNNSNVKDDAYRIEWNGKIGKKGYYSVSKFYANPDYYGYYQDSDYSNASLVYSFTPHLQGHISYNKYENNLDLRPTDPTAERETYWQAGANYTLKHNYYLSIDLENFVCRR
;
A
#
# COMPACT_ATOMS: atom_id res chain seq x y z
N MET A 1 12.03 8.53 -2.76
CA MET A 1 11.38 8.53 -4.08
C MET A 1 12.34 7.84 -5.02
N GLU A 2 11.87 6.80 -5.67
CA GLU A 2 12.60 6.01 -6.65
C GLU A 2 11.81 6.05 -7.95
N TYR A 3 12.52 6.18 -9.07
CA TYR A 3 11.95 6.22 -10.40
C TYR A 3 12.82 5.35 -11.31
N ALA A 4 12.18 4.53 -12.12
CA ALA A 4 12.81 3.69 -13.11
C ALA A 4 12.06 3.82 -14.43
N ASN A 5 12.82 3.88 -15.51
CA ASN A 5 12.30 3.91 -16.86
C ASN A 5 12.92 2.75 -17.62
N CYS A 6 12.09 1.95 -18.29
CA CYS A 6 12.53 0.98 -19.28
C CYS A 6 12.01 1.42 -20.64
N ASN A 7 12.90 1.48 -21.62
CA ASN A 7 12.52 1.62 -23.02
C ASN A 7 12.70 0.25 -23.68
N ARG A 8 11.61 -0.32 -24.19
CA ARG A 8 11.63 -1.58 -24.93
C ARG A 8 11.26 -1.29 -26.38
N ASP A 9 12.20 -1.53 -27.30
CA ASP A 9 11.94 -1.36 -28.73
C ASP A 9 11.07 -2.52 -29.23
N TYR A 10 9.75 -2.42 -29.08
CA TYR A 10 8.79 -3.34 -29.67
C TYR A 10 8.17 -2.68 -30.91
N ASN A 11 8.46 -3.23 -32.09
CA ASN A 11 7.85 -2.92 -33.40
C ASN A 11 7.16 -1.55 -33.51
N ASN A 12 7.96 -0.49 -33.71
CA ASN A 12 7.52 0.81 -34.21
C ASN A 12 6.53 1.60 -33.32
N SER A 13 6.50 1.34 -32.01
CA SER A 13 5.89 2.22 -31.02
C SER A 13 6.85 2.43 -29.85
N ASN A 14 7.27 3.68 -29.62
CA ASN A 14 7.98 4.12 -28.41
C ASN A 14 7.03 4.02 -27.20
N VAL A 15 6.78 2.81 -26.72
CA VAL A 15 6.07 2.60 -25.45
C VAL A 15 7.10 2.79 -24.35
N LYS A 16 7.01 3.92 -23.65
CA LYS A 16 7.83 4.19 -22.46
C LYS A 16 7.15 3.51 -21.28
N ASP A 17 7.83 2.56 -20.67
CA ASP A 17 7.34 1.89 -19.48
C ASP A 17 7.98 2.47 -18.23
N ASP A 18 7.14 3.16 -17.47
CA ASP A 18 7.55 3.83 -16.25
C ASP A 18 7.17 2.97 -15.04
N ALA A 19 8.09 2.94 -14.08
CA ALA A 19 7.82 2.49 -12.74
C ALA A 19 8.28 3.54 -11.74
N TYR A 20 7.48 3.78 -10.71
CA TYR A 20 7.85 4.69 -9.64
C TYR A 20 7.45 4.14 -8.28
N ARG A 21 8.24 4.53 -7.29
CA ARG A 21 7.96 4.27 -5.88
C ARG A 21 8.13 5.56 -5.08
N ILE A 22 7.09 5.94 -4.38
CA ILE A 22 7.10 7.05 -3.44
C ILE A 22 6.87 6.46 -2.06
N GLU A 23 7.71 6.87 -1.11
CA GLU A 23 7.58 6.51 0.29
C GLU A 23 7.74 7.76 1.13
N TRP A 24 6.86 7.91 2.10
CA TRP A 24 6.87 9.01 3.04
C TRP A 24 6.53 8.49 4.43
N ASN A 25 7.56 8.45 5.27
CA ASN A 25 7.49 7.88 6.60
C ASN A 25 7.98 8.93 7.59
N GLY A 26 7.37 8.99 8.77
CA GLY A 26 7.75 9.98 9.76
C GLY A 26 7.17 9.76 11.13
N LYS A 27 7.62 10.59 12.07
CA LYS A 27 7.10 10.63 13.43
C LYS A 27 6.18 11.84 13.61
N ILE A 28 5.13 11.66 14.40
CA ILE A 28 4.23 12.73 14.84
C ILE A 28 4.60 13.06 16.28
N GLY A 29 5.57 13.95 16.43
CA GLY A 29 6.19 14.25 17.72
C GLY A 29 6.76 12.98 18.38
N LYS A 30 6.48 12.80 19.68
CA LYS A 30 6.87 11.60 20.44
C LYS A 30 5.77 10.54 20.53
N LYS A 31 4.58 10.82 19.97
CA LYS A 31 3.36 10.05 20.25
C LYS A 31 2.92 9.16 19.09
N GLY A 32 3.32 9.46 17.86
CA GLY A 32 2.88 8.69 16.71
C GLY A 32 3.92 8.53 15.63
N TYR A 33 3.56 7.70 14.66
CA TYR A 33 4.30 7.49 13.43
C TYR A 33 3.30 7.29 12.29
N TYR A 34 3.73 7.65 11.08
CA TYR A 34 2.98 7.38 9.87
C TYR A 34 3.90 6.80 8.80
N SER A 35 3.31 6.06 7.87
CA SER A 35 3.94 5.51 6.69
C SER A 35 2.96 5.61 5.54
N VAL A 36 3.35 6.23 4.44
CA VAL A 36 2.55 6.31 3.21
C VAL A 36 3.44 5.88 2.06
N SER A 37 2.99 4.94 1.25
CA SER A 37 3.70 4.48 0.07
C SER A 37 2.78 4.33 -1.13
N LYS A 38 3.34 4.59 -2.30
CA LYS A 38 2.74 4.37 -3.61
C LYS A 38 3.78 3.70 -4.49
N PHE A 39 3.42 2.58 -5.06
CA PHE A 39 4.16 1.89 -6.08
C PHE A 39 3.28 1.78 -7.32
N TYR A 40 3.88 1.99 -8.47
CA TYR A 40 3.22 1.81 -9.76
C TYR A 40 4.25 1.31 -10.75
N ALA A 41 3.92 0.29 -11.51
CA ALA A 41 4.70 -0.15 -12.64
C ALA A 41 3.78 -0.50 -13.81
N ASN A 42 4.14 0.04 -14.98
CA ASN A 42 3.42 -0.29 -16.21
C ASN A 42 3.45 -1.79 -16.52
N PRO A 43 2.48 -2.29 -17.30
CA PRO A 43 2.39 -3.70 -17.66
C PRO A 43 3.60 -4.24 -18.42
N ASP A 44 4.23 -3.40 -19.23
CA ASP A 44 5.39 -3.78 -20.06
C ASP A 44 6.75 -3.43 -19.43
N TYR A 45 6.74 -2.86 -18.20
CA TYR A 45 7.95 -2.59 -17.43
C TYR A 45 8.68 -3.89 -17.08
N TYR A 46 9.99 -3.97 -17.34
CA TYR A 46 10.77 -5.18 -17.05
C TYR A 46 11.12 -5.26 -15.55
N GLY A 47 10.30 -5.96 -14.76
CA GLY A 47 10.54 -6.16 -13.33
C GLY A 47 9.56 -7.14 -12.67
N TYR A 48 9.90 -7.60 -11.46
CA TYR A 48 9.09 -8.58 -10.71
C TYR A 48 7.68 -8.06 -10.38
N TYR A 49 7.53 -6.75 -10.20
CA TYR A 49 6.27 -6.08 -9.87
C TYR A 49 5.66 -5.36 -11.07
N GLN A 50 5.93 -5.82 -12.30
CA GLN A 50 5.28 -5.28 -13.50
C GLN A 50 3.75 -5.37 -13.37
N ASP A 51 3.05 -4.51 -14.09
CA ASP A 51 1.58 -4.54 -14.16
C ASP A 51 0.89 -4.46 -12.79
N SER A 52 1.37 -3.57 -11.93
CA SER A 52 0.91 -3.48 -10.55
C SER A 52 0.83 -2.03 -10.08
N ASP A 53 -0.29 -1.69 -9.44
CA ASP A 53 -0.48 -0.47 -8.68
C ASP A 53 -0.74 -0.85 -7.22
N TYR A 54 0.13 -0.37 -6.33
CA TYR A 54 0.00 -0.60 -4.90
C TYR A 54 0.07 0.72 -4.13
N SER A 55 -0.91 0.94 -3.25
CA SER A 55 -0.92 2.05 -2.31
C SER A 55 -1.05 1.52 -0.88
N ASN A 56 -0.23 2.01 0.02
CA ASN A 56 -0.36 1.76 1.45
C ASN A 56 -0.31 3.08 2.23
N ALA A 57 -1.13 3.16 3.29
CA ALA A 57 -1.01 4.19 4.30
C ALA A 57 -1.23 3.55 5.67
N SER A 58 -0.43 3.94 6.65
CA SER A 58 -0.64 3.58 8.04
C SER A 58 -0.31 4.75 8.96
N LEU A 59 -1.04 4.81 10.06
CA LEU A 59 -0.88 5.81 11.09
C LEU A 59 -1.10 5.13 12.43
N VAL A 60 -0.18 5.36 13.36
CA VAL A 60 -0.32 4.94 14.75
C VAL A 60 -0.08 6.13 15.65
N TYR A 61 -0.94 6.28 16.65
CA TYR A 61 -0.90 7.42 17.55
C TYR A 61 -1.25 7.02 18.99
N SER A 62 -0.40 7.41 19.92
CA SER A 62 -0.59 7.21 21.35
C SER A 62 -1.33 8.41 21.94
N PHE A 63 -2.60 8.23 22.26
CA PHE A 63 -3.44 9.26 22.87
C PHE A 63 -3.03 9.49 24.33
N THR A 64 -2.76 8.40 25.04
CA THR A 64 -2.23 8.38 26.41
C THR A 64 -1.09 7.35 26.49
N PRO A 65 -0.31 7.29 27.58
CA PRO A 65 0.68 6.24 27.77
C PRO A 65 0.11 4.80 27.75
N HIS A 66 -1.21 4.67 27.96
CA HIS A 66 -1.90 3.38 28.01
C HIS A 66 -2.81 3.14 26.81
N LEU A 67 -3.08 4.13 25.96
CA LEU A 67 -4.02 4.02 24.83
C LEU A 67 -3.34 4.42 23.52
N GLN A 68 -3.26 3.48 22.59
CA GLN A 68 -2.74 3.68 21.25
C GLN A 68 -3.80 3.31 20.21
N GLY A 69 -4.08 4.22 19.28
CA GLY A 69 -4.88 3.90 18.10
C GLY A 69 -4.01 3.65 16.90
N HIS A 70 -4.55 2.89 15.96
CA HIS A 70 -3.94 2.68 14.66
C HIS A 70 -5.00 2.64 13.57
N ILE A 71 -4.60 3.05 12.37
CA ILE A 71 -5.37 2.91 11.15
C ILE A 71 -4.43 2.54 10.02
N SER A 72 -4.85 1.62 9.17
CA SER A 72 -4.13 1.23 7.97
C SER A 72 -5.07 1.10 6.78
N TYR A 73 -4.49 1.34 5.61
CA TYR A 73 -5.13 1.26 4.31
C TYR A 73 -4.15 0.59 3.36
N ASN A 74 -4.62 -0.39 2.61
CA ASN A 74 -3.89 -1.03 1.54
C ASN A 74 -4.80 -1.14 0.33
N LYS A 75 -4.26 -0.84 -0.84
CA LYS A 75 -4.94 -1.04 -2.11
C LYS A 75 -3.96 -1.63 -3.10
N TYR A 76 -4.40 -2.67 -3.77
CA TYR A 76 -3.64 -3.38 -4.78
C TYR A 76 -4.49 -3.54 -6.03
N GLU A 77 -3.89 -3.28 -7.18
CA GLU A 77 -4.45 -3.55 -8.50
C GLU A 77 -3.39 -4.21 -9.36
N ASN A 78 -3.79 -5.21 -10.14
CA ASN A 78 -2.98 -5.84 -11.18
C ASN A 78 -3.74 -5.89 -12.51
N ASN A 79 -3.04 -6.25 -13.59
CA ASN A 79 -3.60 -6.27 -14.93
C ASN A 79 -4.27 -4.94 -15.30
N LEU A 80 -3.50 -3.86 -15.17
CA LEU A 80 -3.92 -2.48 -15.37
C LEU A 80 -4.44 -2.22 -16.80
N ASP A 81 -3.91 -2.96 -17.77
CA ASP A 81 -4.34 -2.91 -19.18
C ASP A 81 -5.52 -3.84 -19.50
N LEU A 82 -6.05 -4.58 -18.52
CA LEU A 82 -7.15 -5.54 -18.70
C LEU A 82 -6.87 -6.55 -19.83
N ARG A 83 -5.62 -7.01 -19.93
CA ARG A 83 -5.19 -7.95 -20.96
C ARG A 83 -5.94 -9.27 -20.77
N PRO A 84 -6.65 -9.76 -21.81
CA PRO A 84 -7.46 -10.97 -21.71
C PRO A 84 -6.63 -12.26 -21.59
N THR A 85 -5.31 -12.17 -21.80
CA THR A 85 -4.35 -13.26 -21.61
C THR A 85 -3.93 -13.43 -20.16
N ASP A 86 -4.14 -12.41 -19.31
CA ASP A 86 -3.76 -12.43 -17.91
C ASP A 86 -4.93 -12.89 -17.04
N PRO A 87 -4.66 -13.71 -16.01
CA PRO A 87 -5.69 -14.52 -15.36
C PRO A 87 -6.79 -13.71 -14.68
N THR A 88 -6.51 -12.48 -14.20
CA THR A 88 -7.48 -11.63 -13.47
C THR A 88 -7.00 -10.18 -13.37
N ALA A 89 -7.93 -9.21 -13.38
CA ALA A 89 -7.68 -7.79 -13.03
C ALA A 89 -8.25 -7.49 -11.64
N GLU A 90 -7.61 -8.06 -10.63
CA GLU A 90 -8.09 -7.98 -9.25
C GLU A 90 -7.77 -6.61 -8.68
N ARG A 91 -8.81 -5.98 -8.12
CA ARG A 91 -8.69 -4.77 -7.30
C ARG A 91 -9.03 -5.13 -5.87
N GLU A 92 -8.02 -5.13 -5.02
CA GLU A 92 -8.15 -5.38 -3.60
C GLU A 92 -8.02 -4.08 -2.82
N THR A 93 -8.91 -3.88 -1.85
CA THR A 93 -8.86 -2.75 -0.94
C THR A 93 -9.10 -3.25 0.47
N TYR A 94 -8.17 -2.93 1.36
CA TYR A 94 -8.19 -3.32 2.77
C TYR A 94 -8.07 -2.09 3.66
N TRP A 95 -8.99 -1.97 4.60
CA TRP A 95 -8.97 -0.98 5.66
C TRP A 95 -8.94 -1.68 7.01
N GLN A 96 -8.14 -1.17 7.92
CA GLN A 96 -8.14 -1.59 9.31
C GLN A 96 -8.06 -0.38 10.21
N ALA A 97 -8.84 -0.36 11.28
CA ALA A 97 -8.72 0.62 12.33
C ALA A 97 -8.91 -0.04 13.69
N GLY A 98 -8.10 0.34 14.66
CA GLY A 98 -8.14 -0.30 15.96
C GLY A 98 -7.51 0.52 17.07
N ALA A 99 -7.65 0.00 18.28
CA ALA A 99 -7.11 0.60 19.48
C ALA A 99 -6.61 -0.46 20.46
N ASN A 100 -5.45 -0.18 21.04
CA ASN A 100 -4.78 -0.99 22.04
C ASN A 100 -4.75 -0.24 23.36
N TYR A 101 -5.25 -0.86 24.42
CA TYR A 101 -5.21 -0.36 25.79
C TYR A 101 -4.35 -1.25 26.69
N THR A 102 -3.34 -0.68 27.33
CA THR A 102 -2.46 -1.38 28.29
C THR A 102 -3.01 -1.23 29.70
N LEU A 103 -3.32 -2.35 30.34
CA LEU A 103 -3.77 -2.47 31.72
C LEU A 103 -2.56 -2.66 32.66
N LYS A 104 -2.80 -2.66 33.98
CA LYS A 104 -1.77 -2.99 34.97
C LYS A 104 -1.31 -4.45 34.82
N HIS A 105 -0.11 -4.78 35.29
CA HIS A 105 0.44 -6.14 35.28
C HIS A 105 0.58 -6.76 33.88
N ASN A 106 0.92 -5.95 32.87
CA ASN A 106 1.16 -6.39 31.48
C ASN A 106 -0.06 -7.00 30.75
N TYR A 107 -1.27 -6.82 31.28
CA TYR A 107 -2.48 -7.12 30.52
C TYR A 107 -2.71 -6.06 29.44
N TYR A 108 -3.29 -6.44 28.32
CA TYR A 108 -3.72 -5.51 27.28
C TYR A 108 -5.07 -5.92 26.71
N LEU A 109 -5.79 -4.94 26.18
CA LEU A 109 -7.04 -5.10 25.45
C LEU A 109 -6.84 -4.48 24.07
N SER A 110 -7.28 -5.19 23.04
CA SER A 110 -7.20 -4.74 21.66
C SER A 110 -8.56 -4.90 20.99
N ILE A 111 -8.94 -3.91 20.19
CA ILE A 111 -10.14 -3.95 19.35
C ILE A 111 -9.74 -3.47 17.97
N ASP A 112 -10.06 -4.30 16.98
CA ASP A 112 -9.76 -4.04 15.57
C ASP A 112 -11.03 -4.20 14.74
N LEU A 113 -11.21 -3.30 13.79
CA LEU A 113 -12.24 -3.34 12.77
C LEU A 113 -11.56 -3.43 11.42
N GLU A 114 -11.96 -4.42 10.64
CA GLU A 114 -11.38 -4.72 9.33
C GLU A 114 -12.46 -4.67 8.25
N ASN A 115 -12.12 -4.10 7.11
CA ASN A 115 -12.96 -4.10 5.92
C ASN A 115 -12.11 -4.47 4.70
N PHE A 116 -12.43 -5.61 4.10
CA PHE A 116 -11.78 -6.10 2.89
C PHE A 116 -12.78 -6.13 1.74
N VAL A 117 -12.39 -5.54 0.60
CA VAL A 117 -13.19 -5.51 -0.63
C VAL A 117 -12.30 -5.96 -1.78
N CYS A 118 -12.69 -7.05 -2.42
CA CYS A 118 -12.09 -7.54 -3.66
C CYS A 118 -13.09 -7.32 -4.82
N ARG A 119 -12.63 -6.71 -5.91
CA ARG A 119 -13.40 -6.50 -7.15
C ARG A 119 -12.63 -7.12 -8.31
N ARG A 120 -13.38 -7.65 -9.28
CA ARG A 120 -12.90 -8.10 -10.58
C ARG A 120 -13.32 -7.12 -11.67
#